data_AF-A0A2I0EZ02-F1
#
_entry.id   AF-A0A2I0EZ02-F1
#
_cell.length_a   1.000
_cell.length_b   1.000
_cell.length_c   1.000
_cell.angle_alpha   90.00
_cell.angle_beta   90.00
_cell.angle_gamma   90.00
#
_symmetry.space_group_name_H-M   'P 1'
#
loop_
_entity.id
_entity.type
_entity.pdbx_description
1 polymer ?
#
loop_
_entity_poly.entity_id
_entity_poly.type
_entity_poly.pdbx_seq_one_letter_code
_entity_poly.pdbx_strand_id
1 'polypeptide(L)'
;MQPLERVYVRTRDFEGRATVLHIIQNEFYPVQVELDKPDEDGHRIKRVAFHEIIKETTSYKPSLSTPVIESKRPEMQQQMTFFDLL
;
A
#
# COMPACT_ATOMS: atom_id res chain seq x y z
N MET A 1 14.29 1.18 -5.95
CA MET A 1 13.43 0.37 -6.83
C MET A 1 14.15 -0.94 -7.05
N GLN A 2 13.51 -2.05 -6.75
CA GLN A 2 14.11 -3.38 -6.83
C GLN A 2 13.29 -4.27 -7.78
N PRO A 3 13.92 -5.28 -8.42
CA PRO A 3 13.17 -6.32 -9.09
C PRO A 3 12.13 -6.96 -8.16
N LEU A 4 10.98 -7.34 -8.71
CA LEU A 4 9.79 -7.86 -8.02
C LEU A 4 9.05 -6.86 -7.12
N GLU A 5 9.45 -5.59 -7.09
CA GLU A 5 8.72 -4.53 -6.39
C GLU A 5 7.39 -4.22 -7.09
N ARG A 6 6.33 -4.02 -6.28
CA ARG A 6 5.01 -3.62 -6.76
C ARG A 6 4.94 -2.12 -6.86
N VAL A 7 4.59 -1.63 -8.04
CA VAL A 7 4.57 -0.19 -8.34
C VAL A 7 3.27 0.20 -9.03
N TYR A 8 2.87 1.45 -8.86
CA TYR A 8 1.80 2.04 -9.65
C TYR A 8 2.41 2.87 -10.78
N VAL A 9 1.99 2.59 -12.01
CA VAL A 9 2.52 3.20 -13.22
C VAL A 9 1.44 4.07 -13.83
N ARG A 10 1.82 5.29 -14.22
CA ARG A 10 0.93 6.23 -14.90
C ARG A 10 1.68 6.90 -16.05
N THR A 11 1.32 6.52 -17.26
CA THR A 11 1.80 7.12 -18.50
C THR A 11 0.66 7.89 -19.18
N ARG A 12 0.90 8.45 -20.36
CA ARG A 12 -0.17 9.05 -21.18
C ARG A 12 -1.11 8.01 -21.78
N ASP A 13 -0.60 6.81 -22.05
CA ASP A 13 -1.31 5.79 -22.83
C ASP A 13 -1.92 4.70 -21.95
N PHE A 14 -1.43 4.52 -20.72
CA PHE A 14 -1.96 3.54 -19.77
C PHE A 14 -1.67 3.90 -18.31
N GLU A 15 -2.51 3.41 -17.41
CA GLU A 15 -2.28 3.46 -15.97
C GLU A 15 -2.67 2.14 -15.30
N GLY A 16 -1.93 1.73 -14.28
CA GLY A 16 -2.22 0.48 -13.58
C GLY A 16 -1.16 0.05 -12.58
N ARG A 17 -1.52 -0.97 -11.79
CA ARG A 17 -0.59 -1.68 -10.92
C ARG A 17 0.27 -2.63 -11.75
N ALA A 18 1.55 -2.64 -11.43
CA ALA A 18 2.54 -3.42 -12.14
C ALA A 18 3.60 -3.99 -11.20
N THR A 19 4.28 -5.04 -11.64
CA THR A 19 5.44 -5.63 -10.98
C THR A 19 6.69 -5.31 -11.77
N VAL A 20 7.73 -4.80 -11.11
CA VAL A 20 9.03 -4.56 -11.76
C VAL A 20 9.69 -5.91 -12.06
N LEU A 21 9.97 -6.19 -13.33
CA LEU A 21 10.67 -7.41 -13.73
C LEU A 21 12.18 -7.20 -13.74
N HIS A 22 12.62 -6.11 -14.38
CA HIS A 22 14.03 -5.87 -14.63
C HIS A 22 14.31 -4.37 -14.78
N ILE A 23 15.54 -3.96 -14.43
CA ILE A 23 16.00 -2.58 -14.58
C ILE A 23 17.24 -2.62 -15.48
N ILE A 24 17.13 -2.03 -16.67
CA ILE A 24 18.20 -1.92 -17.65
C ILE A 24 18.92 -0.60 -17.42
N GLN A 25 20.25 -0.64 -17.33
CA GLN A 25 21.05 0.57 -17.19
C GLN A 25 21.26 1.24 -18.56
N ASN A 26 21.40 2.56 -18.55
CA ASN A 26 21.69 3.40 -19.74
C ASN A 26 20.59 3.42 -20.82
N GLU A 27 19.35 3.12 -20.46
CA GLU A 27 18.18 3.23 -21.35
C GLU A 27 17.28 4.40 -20.96
N PHE A 28 16.58 4.98 -21.94
CA PHE A 28 15.59 6.05 -21.68
C PHE A 28 14.34 5.52 -20.96
N TYR A 29 13.97 4.27 -21.23
CA TYR A 29 12.88 3.54 -20.56
C TYR A 29 13.46 2.33 -19.80
N PRO A 30 14.18 2.59 -18.70
CA PRO A 30 15.02 1.59 -18.05
C PRO A 30 14.23 0.54 -17.27
N VAL A 31 12.98 0.80 -16.88
CA VAL A 31 12.21 -0.10 -16.01
C VAL A 31 11.28 -0.95 -16.84
N GLN A 32 11.48 -2.27 -16.85
CA GLN A 32 10.55 -3.22 -17.43
C GLN A 32 9.56 -3.68 -16.36
N VAL A 33 8.27 -3.52 -16.64
CA VAL A 33 7.17 -3.84 -15.73
C VAL A 33 6.20 -4.82 -16.38
N GLU A 34 5.58 -5.67 -15.57
CA GLU A 34 4.43 -6.50 -15.95
C GLU A 34 3.16 -5.93 -15.30
N LEU A 35 2.19 -5.53 -16.13
CA LEU A 35 0.91 -5.03 -15.71
C LEU A 35 0.00 -6.17 -15.23
N ASP A 36 -0.74 -5.95 -14.14
CA ASP A 36 -1.73 -6.92 -13.65
C ASP A 36 -2.86 -7.15 -14.66
N LYS A 37 -3.27 -6.06 -15.31
CA LYS A 37 -4.25 -6.05 -16.38
C LYS A 37 -3.53 -5.71 -17.69
N PRO A 38 -3.79 -6.45 -18.77
CA PRO A 38 -3.25 -6.08 -20.07
C PRO A 38 -3.77 -4.69 -20.49
N ASP A 39 -3.02 -4.02 -21.35
CA ASP A 39 -3.48 -2.81 -22.03
C ASP A 39 -4.57 -3.10 -23.07
N GLU A 40 -5.05 -2.06 -23.77
CA GLU A 40 -6.08 -2.17 -24.82
C GLU A 40 -5.66 -3.12 -25.96
N ASP A 41 -4.35 -3.24 -26.23
CA ASP A 41 -3.79 -4.09 -27.27
C ASP A 41 -3.51 -5.53 -26.78
N GLY A 42 -3.69 -5.83 -25.49
CA GLY A 42 -3.42 -7.14 -24.90
C GLY A 42 -2.01 -7.35 -24.35
N HIS A 43 -1.13 -6.35 -24.42
CA HIS A 43 0.23 -6.40 -23.91
C HIS A 43 0.28 -6.22 -22.39
N ARG A 44 1.01 -7.11 -21.72
CA ARG A 44 1.24 -7.04 -20.27
C ARG A 44 2.62 -6.50 -19.89
N ILE A 45 3.63 -6.71 -20.73
CA ILE A 45 4.99 -6.30 -20.44
C ILE A 45 5.27 -4.97 -21.14
N LYS A 46 5.65 -3.95 -20.38
CA LYS A 46 5.99 -2.63 -20.90
C LYS A 46 7.28 -2.11 -20.30
N ARG A 47 7.90 -1.15 -20.99
CA ARG A 47 9.05 -0.38 -20.50
C ARG A 47 8.61 1.04 -20.19
N VAL A 48 9.04 1.54 -19.05
CA VAL A 48 8.66 2.86 -18.53
C VAL A 48 9.87 3.60 -17.96
N ALA A 49 9.74 4.92 -17.93
CA ALA A 49 10.71 5.80 -17.28
C ALA A 49 10.47 5.87 -15.78
N PHE A 50 11.53 6.16 -15.01
CA PHE A 50 11.42 6.25 -13.54
C PHE A 50 10.41 7.30 -13.06
N HIS A 51 10.20 8.37 -13.82
CA HIS A 51 9.26 9.45 -13.47
C HIS A 51 7.79 9.08 -13.72
N GLU A 52 7.52 8.00 -14.47
CA GLU A 52 6.16 7.49 -14.72
C GLU A 52 5.69 6.55 -13.60
N ILE A 53 6.59 6.20 -12.68
CA ILE A 53 6.32 5.34 -11.54
C ILE A 53 5.96 6.21 -10.34
N ILE A 54 4.69 6.11 -9.94
CA ILE A 54 4.19 6.74 -8.73
C ILE A 54 4.55 5.83 -7.57
N LYS A 55 5.61 6.20 -6.83
CA LYS A 55 5.87 5.60 -5.53
C LYS A 55 4.75 6.04 -4.58
N GLU A 56 3.96 5.08 -4.11
CA GLU A 56 3.07 5.30 -2.96
C GLU A 56 3.95 5.68 -1.77
N THR A 57 4.22 6.98 -1.63
CA THR A 57 4.85 7.51 -0.44
C THR A 57 3.71 7.53 0.54
N THR A 58 3.60 6.49 1.37
CA THR A 58 2.67 6.48 2.50
C THR A 58 3.12 7.60 3.43
N SER A 59 2.69 8.83 3.16
CA SER A 59 2.72 9.91 4.13
C SER A 59 1.72 9.51 5.20
N TYR A 60 2.16 8.65 6.11
CA TYR A 60 1.49 8.33 7.35
C TYR A 60 1.35 9.65 8.10
N LYS A 61 0.20 10.31 7.92
CA LYS A 61 -0.28 11.29 8.87
C LYS A 61 -0.90 10.44 9.98
N PRO A 62 -0.27 10.31 11.16
CA PRO A 62 -1.01 9.78 12.30
C PRO A 62 -2.24 10.67 12.42
N SER A 63 -3.42 10.12 12.16
CA SER A 63 -4.66 10.78 12.52
C SER A 63 -4.53 11.04 14.01
N LEU A 64 -4.41 12.32 14.40
CA LEU A 64 -4.44 12.74 15.79
C LEU A 64 -5.68 12.09 16.37
N SER A 65 -5.44 11.05 17.17
CA SER A 65 -6.47 10.25 17.79
C SER A 65 -7.34 11.20 18.57
N THR A 66 -8.62 11.25 18.21
CA THR A 66 -9.67 11.85 19.03
C THR A 66 -9.43 11.41 20.47
N PRO A 67 -9.34 12.32 21.45
CA PRO A 67 -9.29 11.88 22.84
C PRO A 67 -10.55 11.06 23.08
N VAL A 68 -10.37 9.79 23.45
CA VAL A 68 -11.43 8.94 23.99
C VAL A 68 -11.89 9.66 25.25
N ILE A 69 -13.00 10.39 25.16
CA ILE A 69 -13.67 10.93 26.33
C ILE A 69 -14.16 9.71 27.10
N GLU A 70 -13.41 9.37 28.13
CA GLU A 70 -13.70 8.30 29.07
C GLU A 70 -15.07 8.59 29.70
N SER A 71 -16.11 7.90 29.19
CA SER A 71 -17.46 8.00 29.72
C SER A 71 -17.45 7.43 31.14
N LYS A 72 -17.37 8.31 32.14
CA LYS A 72 -17.66 7.97 33.54
C LYS A 72 -19.09 7.43 33.63
N ARG A 73 -19.24 6.11 33.70
CA ARG A 73 -20.39 5.46 34.33
C ARG A 73 -19.87 4.63 35.49
N PRO A 74 -20.27 4.91 36.74
CA PRO A 74 -19.97 4.04 37.86
C PRO A 74 -21.07 2.98 37.91
N GLU A 75 -20.82 1.79 37.40
CA GLU A 75 -21.69 0.65 37.70
C GLU A 75 -20.88 -0.44 38.39
N MET A 76 -21.40 -0.80 39.56
CA MET A 76 -20.78 -1.56 40.64
C MET A 76 -20.15 -2.87 40.13
N GLN A 77 -18.84 -2.99 40.28
CA GLN A 77 -18.22 -4.31 40.39
C GLN A 77 -18.52 -4.83 41.80
N GLN A 78 -19.60 -5.60 41.94
CA GLN A 78 -19.70 -6.53 43.06
C GLN A 78 -18.53 -7.51 42.96
N GLN A 79 -17.57 -7.37 43.87
CA GLN A 79 -16.58 -8.40 44.15
C GLN A 79 -17.32 -9.68 44.55
N MET A 80 -17.11 -10.77 43.83
CA MET A 80 -17.20 -12.09 44.42
C MET A 80 -15.77 -12.58 44.62
N THR A 81 -15.44 -12.95 45.85
CA THR A 81 -14.12 -13.45 46.19
C THR A 81 -14.08 -14.96 45.96
N PHE A 82 -12.90 -15.52 45.73
CA PHE A 82 -12.70 -16.95 45.51
C PHE A 82 -13.20 -17.82 46.69
N PHE A 83 -13.45 -17.24 47.87
CA PHE A 83 -14.05 -17.95 49.01
C PHE A 83 -15.57 -18.17 48.92
N ASP A 84 -16.25 -17.62 47.90
CA ASP A 84 -17.68 -17.87 47.63
C ASP A 84 -17.91 -19.02 46.62
N LEU A 85 -16.84 -19.64 46.12
CA LEU A 85 -16.86 -20.86 45.30
C LEU A 85 -15.99 -21.90 46.02
N LEU A 86 -16.62 -22.67 46.91
CA LEU A 86 -16.12 -23.90 47.55
C LEU A 86 -14.90 -24.55 46.88
#